data_AF-A0AAV3F1E8-F1
#
_entry.id   AF-A0AAV3F1E8-F1
#
_cell.length_a   1.000
_cell.length_b   1.000
_cell.length_c   1.000
_cell.angle_alpha   90.00
_cell.angle_beta   90.00
_cell.angle_gamma   90.00
#
_symmetry.space_group_name_H-M   'P 1'
#
loop_
_entity.id
_entity.type
_entity.pdbx_description
1 polymer ?
#
loop_
_entity_poly.entity_id
_entity_poly.type
_entity_poly.pdbx_seq_one_letter_code
_entity_poly.pdbx_strand_id
1 'polypeptide(L)'
;MTITELEQKYNIVYPELYKQLEKDNMLEVGEYSSMWYAATFPKLKDNPPLLLFSDDFELTPLKDVDEDIAWLRDPDNYMEIKEEYNFISFAKNGAGDMYCFMMNEEVDGDYPIVYVWHDDIEAIYEAKNLRDFIFKRIVMDMSQLDTYNNQSDQEFIENLRATLKTHIQYLSEDKVALLQELIERPIIDYRLEDTNDKYRGLLTYTEYKEILAKYIPYEKMNVSFPYSE
;
A
#
# COMPACT_ATOMS: atom_id res chain seq x y z
N MET A 1 13.23 12.90 11.23
CA MET A 1 13.30 12.68 9.79
C MET A 1 11.96 13.12 9.21
N THR A 2 11.99 14.08 8.31
CA THR A 2 10.84 14.58 7.53
C THR A 2 11.07 14.25 6.06
N ILE A 3 10.03 14.34 5.24
CA ILE A 3 10.15 14.18 3.79
C ILE A 3 11.18 15.17 3.22
N THR A 4 11.15 16.43 3.64
CA THR A 4 12.12 17.45 3.15
C THR A 4 13.56 17.10 3.51
N GLU A 5 13.80 16.54 4.70
CA GLU A 5 15.13 16.08 5.11
C GLU A 5 15.62 14.90 4.24
N LEU A 6 14.73 13.94 3.94
CA LEU A 6 15.04 12.80 3.06
C LEU A 6 15.31 13.26 1.61
N GLU A 7 14.50 14.17 1.07
CA GLU A 7 14.70 14.74 -0.26
C GLU A 7 16.08 15.41 -0.38
N GLN A 8 16.46 16.21 0.62
CA GLN A 8 17.76 16.87 0.65
C GLN A 8 18.92 15.87 0.81
N LYS A 9 18.78 14.90 1.73
CA LYS A 9 19.84 13.92 2.02
C LYS A 9 20.14 13.02 0.81
N TYR A 10 19.10 12.59 0.11
CA TYR A 10 19.22 11.61 -0.97
C TYR A 10 19.11 12.20 -2.38
N ASN A 11 18.95 13.53 -2.50
CA ASN A 11 18.72 14.23 -3.76
C ASN A 11 17.60 13.60 -4.58
N ILE A 12 16.47 13.37 -3.92
CA ILE A 12 15.24 12.83 -4.50
C ILE A 12 14.12 13.84 -4.35
N VAL A 13 13.04 13.66 -5.12
CA VAL A 13 11.81 14.45 -4.97
C VAL A 13 10.66 13.48 -4.84
N TYR A 14 9.99 13.43 -3.69
CA TYR A 14 8.82 12.59 -3.49
C TYR A 14 7.59 13.15 -4.23
N PRO A 15 6.61 12.30 -4.55
CA PRO A 15 5.32 12.75 -5.06
C PRO A 15 4.65 13.76 -4.14
N GLU A 16 3.98 14.76 -4.73
CA GLU A 16 3.25 15.77 -3.97
C GLU A 16 2.16 15.16 -3.07
N LEU A 17 1.57 14.03 -3.47
CA LEU A 17 0.62 13.32 -2.63
C LEU A 17 1.30 12.77 -1.36
N TYR A 18 2.52 12.23 -1.44
CA TYR A 18 3.23 11.74 -0.26
C TYR A 18 3.57 12.87 0.71
N LYS A 19 3.97 14.04 0.18
CA LYS A 19 4.14 15.28 0.98
C LYS A 19 2.83 15.74 1.63
N GLN A 20 1.71 15.61 0.93
CA GLN A 20 0.40 15.94 1.48
C GLN A 20 0.02 14.99 2.63
N LEU A 21 0.32 13.69 2.49
CA LEU A 21 0.09 12.71 3.56
C LEU A 21 0.89 13.04 4.83
N GLU A 22 2.14 13.49 4.73
CA GLU A 22 2.90 13.97 5.88
C GLU A 22 2.20 15.15 6.57
N LYS A 23 1.79 16.18 5.79
CA LYS A 23 1.09 17.37 6.32
C LYS A 23 -0.22 17.02 7.02
N ASP A 24 -0.90 15.98 6.54
CA ASP A 24 -2.17 15.51 7.10
C ASP A 24 -1.98 14.53 8.27
N ASN A 25 -0.74 14.25 8.68
CA ASN A 25 -0.36 13.23 9.68
C ASN A 25 -0.77 11.80 9.30
N MET A 26 -0.98 11.54 8.00
CA MET A 26 -1.29 10.20 7.50
C MET A 26 -0.08 9.27 7.49
N LEU A 27 1.13 9.80 7.74
CA LEU A 27 2.35 9.00 7.88
C LEU A 27 2.70 8.65 9.34
N GLU A 28 1.87 9.07 10.30
CA GLU A 28 2.10 8.91 11.73
C GLU A 28 1.50 7.59 12.24
N VAL A 29 2.20 6.48 12.05
CA VAL A 29 1.84 5.15 12.60
C VAL A 29 2.46 4.87 13.97
N GLY A 30 3.31 5.77 14.47
CA GLY A 30 4.10 5.54 15.69
C GLY A 30 5.25 4.56 15.47
N GLU A 31 5.79 4.01 16.56
CA GLU A 31 6.94 3.10 16.51
C GLU A 31 6.53 1.64 16.71
N TYR A 32 6.81 0.82 15.71
CA TYR A 32 6.60 -0.62 15.80
C TYR A 32 7.43 -1.22 16.94
N SER A 33 6.75 -1.97 17.81
CA SER A 33 7.32 -2.65 18.96
C SER A 33 6.38 -3.78 19.38
N SER A 34 6.83 -4.65 20.27
CA SER A 34 5.98 -5.72 20.83
C SER A 34 4.72 -5.19 21.54
N MET A 35 4.68 -3.90 21.89
CA MET A 35 3.54 -3.25 22.54
C MET A 35 2.69 -2.43 21.58
N TRP A 36 3.06 -2.30 20.30
CA TRP A 36 2.40 -1.40 19.35
C TRP A 36 0.91 -1.72 19.20
N TYR A 37 0.57 -3.01 19.05
CA TYR A 37 -0.83 -3.44 18.94
C TYR A 37 -1.66 -3.13 20.18
N ALA A 38 -1.07 -3.20 21.38
CA ALA A 38 -1.77 -2.93 22.63
C ALA A 38 -1.83 -1.45 23.01
N ALA A 39 -0.82 -0.65 22.61
CA ALA A 39 -0.62 0.70 23.12
C ALA A 39 -0.78 1.81 22.07
N THR A 40 -0.52 1.52 20.79
CA THR A 40 -0.53 2.50 19.70
C THR A 40 -1.70 2.27 18.77
N PHE A 41 -1.86 1.06 18.21
CA PHE A 41 -2.93 0.71 17.28
C PHE A 41 -4.34 1.16 17.71
N PRO A 42 -4.79 0.95 18.97
CA PRO A 42 -6.15 1.33 19.36
C PRO A 42 -6.42 2.83 19.28
N LYS A 43 -5.38 3.67 19.38
CA LYS A 43 -5.49 5.13 19.30
C LYS A 43 -5.60 5.63 17.86
N LEU A 44 -5.16 4.83 16.89
CA LEU A 44 -5.16 5.18 15.48
C LEU A 44 -6.52 4.85 14.82
N LYS A 45 -7.32 3.94 15.40
CA LYS A 45 -8.55 3.42 14.77
C LYS A 45 -9.60 4.49 14.41
N ASP A 46 -9.71 5.56 15.20
CA ASP A 46 -10.74 6.60 14.98
C ASP A 46 -10.42 7.52 13.79
N ASN A 47 -9.13 7.67 13.45
CA ASN A 47 -8.63 8.41 12.30
C ASN A 47 -7.39 7.67 11.77
N PRO A 48 -7.60 6.55 11.04
CA PRO A 48 -6.50 5.68 10.65
C PRO A 48 -5.53 6.43 9.72
N PRO A 49 -4.21 6.35 9.99
CA PRO A 49 -3.18 6.77 9.04
C PRO A 49 -3.23 5.88 7.79
N LEU A 50 -2.31 6.14 6.85
CA LEU A 50 -2.31 5.53 5.52
C LEU A 50 -2.46 4.00 5.61
N LEU A 51 -3.59 3.51 5.09
CA LEU A 51 -3.90 2.09 4.94
C LEU A 51 -3.72 1.23 6.20
N LEU A 52 -3.95 1.79 7.40
CA LEU A 52 -3.77 1.11 8.70
C LEU A 52 -4.41 -0.30 8.78
N PHE A 53 -5.57 -0.48 8.14
CA PHE A 53 -6.34 -1.73 8.19
C PHE A 53 -6.17 -2.60 6.95
N SER A 54 -5.25 -2.25 6.05
CA SER A 54 -5.06 -2.98 4.79
C SER A 54 -4.28 -4.27 5.03
N ASP A 55 -4.69 -5.35 4.36
CA ASP A 55 -4.17 -6.71 4.60
C ASP A 55 -2.68 -6.83 4.23
N ASP A 56 -1.83 -7.29 5.15
CA ASP A 56 -0.39 -7.45 4.90
C ASP A 56 0.30 -6.16 4.38
N PHE A 57 -0.05 -5.02 5.00
CA PHE A 57 0.55 -3.70 4.77
C PHE A 57 0.94 -3.03 6.09
N GLU A 58 2.20 -2.65 6.19
CA GLU A 58 2.80 -1.92 7.30
C GLU A 58 3.49 -0.67 6.78
N LEU A 59 2.98 0.52 7.14
CA LEU A 59 3.59 1.77 6.73
C LEU A 59 4.96 1.94 7.40
N THR A 60 6.00 2.22 6.65
CA THR A 60 7.33 2.50 7.21
C THR A 60 7.33 3.89 7.85
N PRO A 61 7.60 4.02 9.17
CA PRO A 61 7.75 5.34 9.79
C PRO A 61 8.88 6.12 9.11
N LEU A 62 8.71 7.43 8.88
CA LEU A 62 9.70 8.26 8.17
C LEU A 62 11.11 8.22 8.79
N LYS A 63 11.21 7.96 10.10
CA LYS A 63 12.49 7.79 10.79
C LYS A 63 13.25 6.52 10.34
N ASP A 64 12.52 5.49 9.94
CA ASP A 64 13.05 4.18 9.55
C ASP A 64 13.28 4.13 8.02
N VAL A 65 12.59 4.97 7.24
CA VAL A 65 12.85 5.13 5.78
C VAL A 65 14.30 5.50 5.49
N ASP A 66 14.95 6.26 6.38
CA ASP A 66 16.37 6.60 6.23
C ASP A 66 17.28 5.37 6.27
N GLU A 67 16.95 4.41 7.15
CA GLU A 67 17.66 3.14 7.29
C GLU A 67 17.36 2.23 6.09
N ASP A 68 16.11 2.16 5.65
CA ASP A 68 15.70 1.39 4.46
C ASP A 68 16.46 1.87 3.22
N ILE A 69 16.55 3.18 2.98
CA ILE A 69 17.29 3.73 1.82
C ILE A 69 18.78 3.38 1.91
N ALA A 70 19.38 3.51 3.09
CA ALA A 70 20.79 3.19 3.30
C ALA A 70 21.05 1.70 3.05
N TRP A 71 20.16 0.83 3.52
CA TRP A 71 20.24 -0.61 3.35
C TRP A 71 20.04 -1.04 1.89
N LEU A 72 19.00 -0.55 1.21
CA LEU A 72 18.73 -0.86 -0.21
C LEU A 72 19.85 -0.39 -1.16
N ARG A 73 20.61 0.63 -0.78
CA ARG A 73 21.74 1.17 -1.56
C ARG A 73 23.10 0.63 -1.14
N ASP A 74 23.16 -0.22 -0.12
CA ASP A 74 24.40 -0.83 0.32
C ASP A 74 24.88 -1.83 -0.76
N PRO A 75 26.07 -1.65 -1.36
CA PRO A 75 26.60 -2.59 -2.34
C PRO A 75 26.87 -3.99 -1.77
N ASP A 76 26.98 -4.13 -0.45
CA ASP A 76 27.11 -5.42 0.23
C ASP A 76 25.74 -6.01 0.66
N ASN A 77 24.62 -5.37 0.29
CA ASN A 77 23.28 -5.92 0.50
C ASN A 77 23.10 -7.21 -0.31
N TYR A 78 22.63 -8.27 0.34
CA TYR A 78 22.42 -9.57 -0.26
C TYR A 78 21.39 -9.57 -1.41
N MET A 79 20.53 -8.55 -1.49
CA MET A 79 19.59 -8.39 -2.60
C MET A 79 20.31 -8.06 -3.92
N GLU A 80 21.55 -7.55 -3.88
CA GLU A 80 22.37 -7.24 -5.06
C GLU A 80 21.62 -6.40 -6.12
N ILE A 81 20.89 -5.37 -5.65
CA ILE A 81 20.05 -4.52 -6.49
C ILE A 81 20.91 -3.79 -7.53
N LYS A 82 20.55 -3.92 -8.82
CA LYS A 82 21.30 -3.27 -9.90
C LYS A 82 21.24 -1.74 -9.77
N GLU A 83 22.37 -1.09 -10.09
CA GLU A 83 22.54 0.36 -9.94
C GLU A 83 21.53 1.21 -10.73
N GLU A 84 20.94 0.67 -11.80
CA GLU A 84 19.87 1.37 -12.53
C GLU A 84 18.58 1.54 -11.74
N TYR A 85 18.34 0.72 -10.70
CA TYR A 85 17.13 0.78 -9.88
C TYR A 85 17.32 1.73 -8.70
N ASN A 86 16.34 2.61 -8.49
CA ASN A 86 16.32 3.50 -7.34
C ASN A 86 15.01 3.33 -6.57
N PHE A 87 14.98 2.29 -5.73
CA PHE A 87 13.85 2.00 -4.85
C PHE A 87 13.91 2.82 -3.58
N ILE A 88 12.78 3.43 -3.23
CA ILE A 88 12.59 4.10 -1.94
C ILE A 88 11.37 3.50 -1.26
N SER A 89 11.60 2.68 -0.24
CA SER A 89 10.57 2.05 0.58
C SER A 89 9.71 3.10 1.29
N PHE A 90 8.40 2.88 1.32
CA PHE A 90 7.47 3.63 2.16
C PHE A 90 6.56 2.72 3.00
N ALA A 91 6.55 1.43 2.71
CA ALA A 91 5.81 0.42 3.45
C ALA A 91 6.43 -0.96 3.20
N LYS A 92 6.03 -1.92 4.01
CA LYS A 92 6.40 -3.33 3.87
C LYS A 92 5.23 -4.24 4.24
N ASN A 93 5.38 -5.53 4.01
CA ASN A 93 4.48 -6.54 4.53
C ASN A 93 5.08 -7.22 5.77
N GLY A 94 4.34 -8.17 6.37
CA GLY A 94 4.80 -8.87 7.57
C GLY A 94 6.01 -9.81 7.34
N ALA A 95 6.32 -10.13 6.08
CA ALA A 95 7.48 -10.93 5.70
C ALA A 95 8.75 -10.10 5.49
N GLY A 96 8.62 -8.78 5.32
CA GLY A 96 9.74 -7.87 5.04
C GLY A 96 9.87 -7.44 3.58
N ASP A 97 8.97 -7.88 2.71
CA ASP A 97 8.85 -7.41 1.32
C ASP A 97 8.41 -5.95 1.31
N MET A 98 8.96 -5.16 0.39
CA MET A 98 8.85 -3.70 0.44
C MET A 98 7.95 -3.15 -0.67
N TYR A 99 7.11 -2.19 -0.33
CA TYR A 99 6.47 -1.31 -1.30
C TYR A 99 7.34 -0.07 -1.48
N CYS A 100 7.82 0.13 -2.70
CA CYS A 100 8.79 1.16 -3.03
C CYS A 100 8.26 2.11 -4.12
N PHE A 101 8.66 3.38 -4.02
CA PHE A 101 8.66 4.27 -5.18
C PHE A 101 9.81 3.88 -6.11
N MET A 102 9.51 3.72 -7.41
CA MET A 102 10.49 3.48 -8.46
C MET A 102 11.03 4.81 -9.01
N MET A 103 11.99 5.42 -8.31
CA MET A 103 12.37 6.82 -8.48
C MET A 103 13.09 7.14 -9.80
N ASN A 104 13.62 6.11 -10.49
CA ASN A 104 14.25 6.26 -11.81
C ASN A 104 13.23 6.16 -12.97
N GLU A 105 11.93 6.01 -12.67
CA GLU A 105 10.85 5.98 -13.67
C GLU A 105 9.77 7.01 -13.35
N GLU A 106 9.99 8.28 -13.74
CA GLU A 106 8.94 9.30 -13.59
C GLU A 106 7.83 9.10 -14.62
N VAL A 107 6.58 9.08 -14.16
CA VAL A 107 5.38 8.95 -14.99
C VAL A 107 4.38 10.02 -14.60
N ASP A 108 4.13 10.97 -15.51
CA ASP A 108 3.18 12.09 -15.30
C ASP A 108 3.44 12.91 -14.01
N GLY A 109 4.70 13.06 -13.60
CA GLY A 109 5.09 13.81 -12.40
C GLY A 109 4.93 13.05 -11.07
N ASP A 110 4.76 11.73 -11.13
CA ASP A 110 4.74 10.80 -10.00
C ASP A 110 5.66 9.59 -10.32
N TYR A 111 5.72 8.60 -9.43
CA TYR A 111 6.51 7.39 -9.64
C TYR A 111 5.65 6.13 -9.47
N PRO A 112 5.86 5.10 -10.30
CA PRO A 112 5.26 3.80 -10.08
C PRO A 112 5.57 3.26 -8.69
N ILE A 113 4.59 2.56 -8.14
CA ILE A 113 4.78 1.75 -6.93
C ILE A 113 5.13 0.34 -7.39
N VAL A 114 6.19 -0.22 -6.81
CA VAL A 114 6.62 -1.60 -7.02
C VAL A 114 6.63 -2.35 -5.70
N TYR A 115 6.30 -3.63 -5.75
CA TYR A 115 6.50 -4.57 -4.66
C TYR A 115 7.81 -5.30 -4.90
N VAL A 116 8.75 -5.17 -3.97
CA VAL A 116 10.10 -5.72 -4.05
C VAL A 116 10.19 -6.87 -3.05
N TRP A 117 10.36 -8.08 -3.59
CA TRP A 117 10.52 -9.28 -2.78
C TRP A 117 11.87 -9.23 -2.08
N HIS A 118 11.90 -9.45 -0.77
CA HIS A 118 13.15 -9.43 -0.02
C HIS A 118 13.97 -10.72 -0.21
N ASP A 119 13.33 -11.84 -0.61
CA ASP A 119 13.94 -13.17 -0.71
C ASP A 119 13.92 -13.77 -2.14
N ASP A 120 13.54 -12.97 -3.13
CA ASP A 120 13.60 -13.29 -4.57
C ASP A 120 14.34 -12.17 -5.32
N ILE A 121 14.60 -12.32 -6.62
CA ILE A 121 15.31 -11.34 -7.46
C ILE A 121 14.37 -10.44 -8.27
N GLU A 122 13.06 -10.60 -8.10
CA GLU A 122 12.05 -9.89 -8.89
C GLU A 122 11.42 -8.74 -8.12
N ALA A 123 10.90 -7.76 -8.85
CA ALA A 123 9.95 -6.79 -8.36
C ALA A 123 8.73 -6.77 -9.28
N ILE A 124 7.57 -6.39 -8.74
CA ILE A 124 6.30 -6.37 -9.47
C ILE A 124 5.72 -4.97 -9.42
N TYR A 125 5.31 -4.43 -10.56
CA TYR A 125 4.61 -3.15 -10.59
C TYR A 125 3.20 -3.26 -9.97
N GLU A 126 2.98 -2.50 -8.90
CA GLU A 126 1.74 -2.51 -8.12
C GLU A 126 0.76 -1.43 -8.55
N ALA A 127 1.25 -0.26 -8.97
CA ALA A 127 0.44 0.86 -9.44
C ALA A 127 1.27 1.88 -10.22
N LYS A 128 0.61 2.68 -11.05
CA LYS A 128 1.24 3.78 -11.81
C LYS A 128 1.75 4.92 -10.92
N ASN A 129 1.11 5.12 -9.76
CA ASN A 129 1.39 6.20 -8.82
C ASN A 129 0.78 5.87 -7.44
N LEU A 130 1.12 6.67 -6.42
CA LEU A 130 0.64 6.45 -5.05
C LEU A 130 -0.90 6.54 -4.92
N ARG A 131 -1.56 7.42 -5.70
CA ARG A 131 -3.02 7.56 -5.64
C ARG A 131 -3.74 6.29 -6.12
N ASP A 132 -3.24 5.71 -7.21
CA ASP A 132 -3.76 4.47 -7.77
C ASP A 132 -3.43 3.27 -6.87
N PHE A 133 -2.28 3.28 -6.20
CA PHE A 133 -1.94 2.30 -5.16
C PHE A 133 -2.94 2.35 -3.99
N ILE A 134 -3.20 3.54 -3.42
CA ILE A 134 -4.19 3.71 -2.34
C ILE A 134 -5.56 3.17 -2.76
N PHE A 135 -6.01 3.53 -3.97
CA PHE A 135 -7.28 3.03 -4.48
C PHE A 135 -7.28 1.50 -4.64
N LYS A 136 -6.24 0.93 -5.25
CA LYS A 136 -6.06 -0.53 -5.41
C LYS A 136 -6.19 -1.26 -4.08
N ARG A 137 -5.50 -0.77 -3.05
CA ARG A 137 -5.48 -1.36 -1.71
C ARG A 137 -6.86 -1.32 -1.05
N ILE A 138 -7.55 -0.18 -1.09
CA ILE A 138 -8.92 -0.07 -0.54
C ILE A 138 -9.89 -1.03 -1.25
N VAL A 139 -9.84 -1.13 -2.58
CA VAL A 139 -10.73 -2.06 -3.31
C VAL A 139 -10.37 -3.52 -3.00
N MET A 140 -9.08 -3.84 -2.81
CA MET A 140 -8.65 -5.17 -2.36
C MET A 140 -9.22 -5.50 -0.98
N ASP A 141 -9.07 -4.59 -0.01
CA ASP A 141 -9.57 -4.77 1.36
C ASP A 141 -11.09 -4.96 1.36
N MET A 142 -11.83 -4.28 0.49
CA MET A 142 -13.27 -4.50 0.33
C MET A 142 -13.63 -5.89 -0.21
N SER A 143 -12.70 -6.60 -0.86
CA SER A 143 -12.91 -7.96 -1.39
C SER A 143 -12.55 -9.07 -0.42
N GLN A 144 -11.86 -8.75 0.69
CA GLN A 144 -11.24 -9.74 1.56
C GLN A 144 -11.42 -9.37 3.05
N LEU A 145 -12.49 -9.89 3.63
CA LEU A 145 -12.65 -9.97 5.08
C LEU A 145 -11.65 -10.99 5.64
N ASP A 146 -10.94 -10.61 6.70
CA ASP A 146 -9.93 -11.45 7.32
C ASP A 146 -10.57 -12.56 8.17
N THR A 147 -10.87 -13.68 7.51
CA THR A 147 -11.44 -14.86 8.17
C THR A 147 -10.40 -15.66 8.95
N TYR A 148 -9.10 -15.49 8.65
CA TYR A 148 -8.02 -16.20 9.33
C TYR A 148 -7.87 -15.71 10.78
N ASN A 149 -7.92 -14.39 10.99
CA ASN A 149 -7.87 -13.78 12.32
C ASN A 149 -9.25 -13.62 12.98
N ASN A 150 -10.30 -14.26 12.43
CA ASN A 150 -11.67 -14.21 12.94
C ASN A 150 -12.24 -12.77 13.04
N GLN A 151 -11.90 -11.90 12.09
CA GLN A 151 -12.51 -10.58 11.99
C GLN A 151 -14.03 -10.74 11.84
N SER A 152 -14.80 -9.96 12.61
CA SER A 152 -16.26 -9.97 12.49
C SER A 152 -16.73 -9.14 11.29
N ASP A 153 -17.91 -9.46 10.74
CA ASP A 153 -18.57 -8.63 9.71
C ASP A 153 -18.69 -7.17 10.16
N GLN A 154 -19.00 -6.93 11.44
CA GLN A 154 -19.10 -5.57 11.99
C GLN A 154 -17.73 -4.85 11.97
N GLU A 155 -16.68 -5.51 12.47
CA GLU A 155 -15.33 -4.93 12.49
C GLU A 155 -14.80 -4.66 11.08
N PHE A 156 -15.06 -5.57 10.14
CA PHE A 156 -14.72 -5.40 8.73
C PHE A 156 -15.32 -4.11 8.16
N ILE A 157 -16.63 -3.91 8.32
CA ILE A 157 -17.32 -2.71 7.82
C ILE A 157 -16.86 -1.45 8.56
N GLU A 158 -16.65 -1.52 9.88
CA GLU A 158 -16.14 -0.39 10.67
C GLU A 158 -14.74 0.05 10.20
N ASN A 159 -13.83 -0.90 9.98
CA ASN A 159 -12.47 -0.63 9.49
C ASN A 159 -12.49 -0.03 8.08
N LEU A 160 -13.31 -0.56 7.17
CA LEU A 160 -13.48 0.01 5.83
C LEU A 160 -14.03 1.44 5.89
N ARG A 161 -15.07 1.69 6.71
CA ARG A 161 -15.65 3.04 6.87
C ARG A 161 -14.66 4.03 7.49
N ALA A 162 -13.87 3.59 8.47
CA ALA A 162 -12.80 4.40 9.06
C ALA A 162 -11.72 4.74 8.02
N THR A 163 -11.35 3.79 7.17
CA THR A 163 -10.41 4.01 6.05
C THR A 163 -10.98 5.03 5.06
N LEU A 164 -12.21 4.85 4.60
CA LEU A 164 -12.85 5.79 3.66
C LEU A 164 -12.94 7.21 4.24
N LYS A 165 -13.23 7.35 5.55
CA LYS A 165 -13.29 8.65 6.22
C LYS A 165 -12.00 9.46 6.06
N THR A 166 -10.83 8.84 6.08
CA THR A 166 -9.54 9.54 5.99
C THR A 166 -8.93 9.57 4.58
N HIS A 167 -9.30 8.62 3.71
CA HIS A 167 -8.62 8.43 2.41
C HIS A 167 -9.32 9.06 1.22
N ILE A 168 -10.65 9.26 1.23
CA ILE A 168 -11.39 9.73 0.05
C ILE A 168 -10.90 11.08 -0.49
N GLN A 169 -10.35 11.95 0.36
CA GLN A 169 -9.82 13.26 -0.03
C GLN A 169 -8.61 13.17 -0.98
N TYR A 170 -7.95 12.01 -1.05
CA TYR A 170 -6.80 11.77 -1.92
C TYR A 170 -7.19 11.19 -3.28
N LEU A 171 -8.46 10.84 -3.47
CA LEU A 171 -8.97 10.15 -4.66
C LEU A 171 -9.79 11.10 -5.55
N SER A 172 -9.96 10.73 -6.82
CA SER A 172 -10.86 11.44 -7.73
C SER A 172 -12.33 11.15 -7.42
N GLU A 173 -13.23 12.06 -7.81
CA GLU A 173 -14.66 11.99 -7.49
C GLU A 173 -15.32 10.68 -7.96
N ASP A 174 -14.91 10.16 -9.12
CA ASP A 174 -15.42 8.91 -9.68
C ASP A 174 -15.00 7.67 -8.87
N LYS A 175 -13.76 7.64 -8.37
CA LYS A 175 -13.25 6.61 -7.46
C LYS A 175 -13.96 6.70 -6.11
N VAL A 176 -14.17 7.91 -5.58
CA VAL A 176 -14.91 8.12 -4.33
C VAL A 176 -16.36 7.63 -4.46
N ALA A 177 -17.05 7.97 -5.55
CA ALA A 177 -18.41 7.54 -5.80
C ALA A 177 -18.53 6.00 -5.85
N LEU A 178 -17.58 5.33 -6.51
CA LEU A 178 -17.53 3.87 -6.53
C LEU A 178 -17.35 3.29 -5.12
N LEU A 179 -16.37 3.78 -4.35
CA LEU A 179 -16.10 3.25 -3.00
C LEU A 179 -17.30 3.45 -2.05
N GLN A 180 -18.02 4.57 -2.19
CA GLN A 180 -19.26 4.84 -1.46
C GLN A 180 -20.43 3.94 -1.89
N GLU A 181 -20.48 3.50 -3.15
CA GLU A 181 -21.44 2.50 -3.59
C GLU A 181 -21.10 1.12 -3.01
N LEU A 182 -19.82 0.71 -3.11
CA LEU A 182 -19.34 -0.59 -2.67
C LEU A 182 -19.56 -0.81 -1.16
N ILE A 183 -19.29 0.19 -0.33
CA ILE A 183 -19.40 0.07 1.14
C ILE A 183 -20.83 -0.17 1.65
N GLU A 184 -21.84 0.10 0.82
CA GLU A 184 -23.26 -0.13 1.17
C GLU A 184 -23.78 -1.48 0.65
N ARG A 185 -22.95 -2.26 -0.05
CA ARG A 185 -23.31 -3.60 -0.51
C ARG A 185 -23.38 -4.60 0.65
N PRO A 186 -24.19 -5.67 0.53
CA PRO A 186 -24.11 -6.77 1.48
C PRO A 186 -22.77 -7.51 1.35
N ILE A 187 -22.29 -8.06 2.47
CA ILE A 187 -21.17 -9.00 2.46
C ILE A 187 -21.62 -10.30 1.78
N ILE A 188 -20.80 -10.79 0.86
CA ILE A 188 -21.01 -12.02 0.10
C ILE A 188 -19.91 -13.03 0.42
N ASP A 189 -20.26 -14.31 0.36
CA ASP A 189 -19.29 -15.41 0.30
C ASP A 189 -19.06 -15.78 -1.17
N TYR A 190 -17.80 -15.94 -1.55
CA TYR A 190 -17.42 -16.35 -2.90
C TYR A 190 -16.23 -17.31 -2.87
N ARG A 191 -15.89 -17.85 -4.04
CA ARG A 191 -14.73 -18.73 -4.20
C ARG A 191 -13.90 -18.29 -5.38
N LEU A 192 -12.59 -18.44 -5.27
CA LEU A 192 -11.71 -18.30 -6.43
C LEU A 192 -11.87 -19.52 -7.33
N GLU A 193 -12.01 -19.29 -8.64
CA GLU A 193 -12.24 -20.36 -9.60
C GLU A 193 -11.04 -21.32 -9.68
N ASP A 194 -9.82 -20.80 -9.56
CA ASP A 194 -8.58 -21.58 -9.76
C ASP A 194 -8.20 -22.43 -8.54
N THR A 195 -8.34 -21.89 -7.33
CA THR A 195 -7.92 -22.56 -6.09
C THR A 195 -9.08 -23.18 -5.30
N ASN A 196 -10.32 -22.78 -5.60
CA ASN A 196 -11.53 -23.12 -4.83
C ASN A 196 -11.50 -22.64 -3.37
N ASP A 197 -10.58 -21.74 -3.03
CA ASP A 197 -10.48 -21.09 -1.73
C ASP A 197 -11.71 -20.21 -1.47
N LYS A 198 -12.14 -20.17 -0.21
CA LYS A 198 -13.32 -19.40 0.21
C LYS A 198 -12.89 -18.01 0.63
N TYR A 199 -13.59 -17.02 0.10
CA TYR A 199 -13.41 -15.63 0.46
C TYR A 199 -14.75 -15.01 0.84
N ARG A 200 -14.68 -13.90 1.56
CA ARG A 200 -15.84 -13.13 2.01
C ARG A 200 -15.50 -11.65 1.84
N GLY A 201 -16.43 -10.84 1.36
CA GLY A 201 -16.19 -9.41 1.10
C GLY A 201 -17.41 -8.70 0.51
N LEU A 202 -17.27 -7.44 0.12
CA LEU A 202 -18.29 -6.60 -0.53
C LEU A 202 -18.32 -6.75 -2.05
N LEU A 203 -17.25 -7.33 -2.59
CA LEU A 203 -17.10 -7.67 -4.01
C LEU A 203 -16.26 -8.94 -4.14
N THR A 204 -16.34 -9.58 -5.29
CA THR A 204 -15.51 -10.73 -5.64
C THR A 204 -14.12 -10.30 -6.13
N TYR A 205 -13.15 -11.21 -6.10
CA TYR A 205 -11.83 -10.98 -6.69
C TYR A 205 -11.89 -10.71 -8.22
N THR A 206 -12.89 -11.26 -8.92
CA THR A 206 -13.13 -10.95 -10.33
C THR A 206 -13.56 -9.50 -10.50
N GLU A 207 -14.52 -9.02 -9.70
CA GLU A 207 -14.93 -7.60 -9.71
C GLU A 207 -13.76 -6.68 -9.32
N TYR A 208 -12.90 -7.07 -8.38
CA TYR A 208 -11.70 -6.32 -8.03
C TYR A 208 -10.83 -6.08 -9.27
N LYS A 209 -10.50 -7.14 -10.02
CA LYS A 209 -9.71 -7.04 -11.27
C LYS A 209 -10.39 -6.16 -12.32
N GLU A 210 -11.71 -6.30 -12.49
CA GLU A 210 -12.49 -5.48 -13.42
C GLU A 210 -12.48 -3.99 -13.04
N ILE A 211 -12.61 -3.68 -11.74
CA ILE A 211 -12.52 -2.33 -11.22
C ILE A 211 -11.13 -1.74 -11.50
N LEU A 212 -10.05 -2.48 -11.23
CA LEU A 212 -8.71 -1.97 -11.49
C LEU A 212 -8.49 -1.66 -12.96
N ALA A 213 -8.88 -2.58 -13.86
CA ALA A 213 -8.76 -2.40 -15.30
C ALA A 213 -9.53 -1.17 -15.81
N LYS A 214 -10.64 -0.81 -15.16
CA LYS A 214 -11.47 0.34 -15.52
C LYS A 214 -10.97 1.66 -14.93
N TYR A 215 -10.61 1.69 -13.65
CA TYR A 215 -10.37 2.94 -12.90
C TYR A 215 -8.89 3.30 -12.74
N ILE A 216 -7.99 2.33 -12.84
CA ILE A 216 -6.53 2.53 -12.75
C ILE A 216 -5.78 1.74 -13.83
N PRO A 217 -6.14 1.88 -15.12
CA PRO A 217 -5.48 1.15 -16.19
C PRO A 217 -3.99 1.52 -16.24
N TYR A 218 -3.14 0.50 -16.18
CA TYR A 218 -1.69 0.67 -16.27
C TYR A 218 -1.08 -0.55 -16.97
N GLU A 219 -0.35 -0.29 -18.05
CA GLU A 219 0.19 -1.35 -18.92
C GLU A 219 1.22 -2.26 -18.21
N LYS A 220 1.91 -1.73 -17.19
CA LYS A 220 2.86 -2.50 -16.39
C LYS A 220 2.23 -3.15 -15.16
N MET A 221 0.95 -2.93 -14.87
CA MET A 221 0.29 -3.52 -13.69
C MET A 221 0.52 -5.04 -13.61
N ASN A 222 1.04 -5.52 -12.48
CA ASN A 222 1.39 -6.92 -12.22
C ASN A 222 2.45 -7.52 -13.17
N VAL A 223 3.22 -6.69 -13.88
CA VAL A 223 4.39 -7.14 -14.65
C VAL A 223 5.58 -7.28 -13.70
N SER A 224 6.19 -8.46 -13.65
CA SER A 224 7.44 -8.71 -12.93
C SER A 224 8.65 -8.29 -13.76
N PHE A 225 9.72 -7.88 -13.08
CA PHE A 225 11.04 -7.66 -13.67
C PHE A 225 12.15 -8.01 -12.67
N PRO A 226 13.30 -8.52 -13.14
CA PRO A 226 14.42 -8.82 -12.26
C PRO A 226 15.12 -7.52 -11.84
N TYR A 227 15.31 -7.33 -10.54
CA TYR A 227 16.08 -6.22 -9.99
C TYR A 227 17.54 -6.59 -9.71
N SER A 228 17.88 -7.87 -9.70
CA SER A 228 19.25 -8.43 -9.60
C SER A 228 19.52 -9.47 -10.70
N GLU A 229 20.70 -10.10 -10.70
CA GLU A 229 21.16 -11.06 -11.75
C GLU A 229 20.70 -12.50 -11.52
#